data_AF-A0A9E5YLY9-F1
#
_entry.id   AF-A0A9E5YLY9-F1
#
_cell.length_a   1.000
_cell.length_b   1.000
_cell.length_c   1.000
_cell.angle_alpha   90.00
_cell.angle_beta   90.00
_cell.angle_gamma   90.00
#
_symmetry.space_group_name_H-M   'P 1'
#
loop_
_entity.id
_entity.type
_entity.pdbx_description
1 polymer ?
#
loop_
_entity_poly.entity_id
_entity_poly.type
_entity_poly.pdbx_seq_one_letter_code
_entity_poly.pdbx_strand_id
1 'polypeptide(L)'
;MNVIIFAGGAGTRLWPLSRKATPKQFAPFFDGKSTLQLAMERIEPFGLDHVFISTNKDYVDLVKGQVPGLAPDHVFAEPAKRDLAAAIGLSLM
;
A
#
# COMPACT_ATOMS: atom_id res chain seq x y z
N MET A 1 -0.37 -15.33 -11.95
CA MET A 1 -0.09 -13.92 -12.33
C MET A 1 0.04 -13.16 -11.03
N ASN A 2 1.12 -12.41 -10.81
CA ASN A 2 1.33 -11.68 -9.56
C ASN A 2 0.99 -10.20 -9.75
N VAL A 3 0.42 -9.58 -8.72
CA VAL A 3 0.04 -8.16 -8.71
C VAL A 3 0.76 -7.45 -7.58
N ILE A 4 1.38 -6.32 -7.88
CA ILE A 4 2.05 -5.47 -6.88
C ILE A 4 1.31 -4.13 -6.80
N ILE A 5 0.90 -3.74 -5.59
CA ILE A 5 0.37 -2.40 -5.30
C ILE A 5 1.47 -1.54 -4.67
N PHE A 6 1.75 -0.38 -5.27
CA PHE A 6 2.68 0.60 -4.72
C PHE A 6 1.96 1.65 -3.86
N ALA A 7 2.11 1.53 -2.54
CA ALA A 7 1.43 2.32 -1.51
C ALA A 7 2.39 3.18 -0.66
N GLY A 8 3.50 3.68 -1.24
CA GLY A 8 4.54 4.44 -0.51
C GLY A 8 4.37 5.97 -0.43
N GLY A 9 3.42 6.55 -1.17
CA GLY A 9 3.27 8.01 -1.29
C GLY A 9 2.82 8.71 0.01
N ALA A 10 3.33 9.92 0.28
CA ALA A 10 2.91 10.75 1.43
C ALA A 10 1.63 11.57 1.18
N GLY A 11 1.26 11.79 -0.09
CA GLY A 11 0.00 12.45 -0.46
C GLY A 11 -0.14 13.92 -0.04
N THR A 12 0.89 14.75 -0.15
CA THR A 12 0.90 16.14 0.38
C THR A 12 -0.15 17.10 -0.20
N ARG A 13 -0.72 16.78 -1.37
CA ARG A 13 -1.72 17.64 -2.05
C ARG A 13 -3.11 17.62 -1.43
N LEU A 14 -3.39 16.64 -0.57
CA LEU A 14 -4.69 16.50 0.12
C LEU A 14 -4.60 16.99 1.58
N TRP A 15 -3.67 17.88 1.89
CA TRP A 15 -3.65 18.52 3.21
C TRP A 15 -4.96 19.33 3.42
N PRO A 16 -5.59 19.33 4.60
CA PRO A 16 -5.14 18.77 5.90
C PRO A 16 -5.48 17.29 6.13
N LEU A 17 -6.14 16.64 5.16
CA LEU A 17 -6.58 15.25 5.25
C LEU A 17 -5.40 14.27 5.19
N SER A 18 -4.43 14.51 4.31
CA SER A 18 -3.21 13.70 4.24
C SER A 18 -2.15 14.23 5.20
N ARG A 19 -1.82 13.44 6.22
CA ARG A 19 -0.76 13.73 7.20
C ARG A 19 0.34 12.68 7.08
N LYS A 20 1.54 12.97 7.61
CA LYS A 20 2.63 11.98 7.64
C LYS A 20 2.21 10.67 8.34
N ALA A 21 1.42 10.79 9.41
CA ALA A 21 0.87 9.66 10.17
C ALA A 21 -0.34 8.99 9.51
N THR A 22 -1.01 9.67 8.56
CA THR A 22 -2.18 9.13 7.85
C THR A 22 -2.05 9.48 6.37
N PRO A 23 -1.20 8.75 5.62
CA PRO A 23 -1.04 8.97 4.20
C PRO A 23 -2.35 8.77 3.47
N LYS A 24 -2.59 9.57 2.41
CA LYS A 24 -3.84 9.56 1.64
C LYS A 24 -4.36 8.16 1.32
N GLN A 25 -3.49 7.21 0.98
CA GLN A 25 -3.91 5.90 0.50
C GLN A 25 -4.64 5.07 1.55
N PHE A 26 -4.40 5.38 2.84
CA PHE A 26 -5.01 4.73 3.99
C PHE A 26 -6.22 5.52 4.53
N ALA A 27 -6.50 6.73 4.04
CA ALA A 27 -7.64 7.52 4.50
C ALA A 27 -8.96 7.02 3.88
N PRO A 28 -10.06 6.94 4.66
CA PRO A 28 -11.35 6.43 4.19
C PRO A 28 -12.11 7.48 3.37
N PHE A 29 -11.75 7.64 2.10
CA PHE A 29 -12.32 8.68 1.22
C PHE A 29 -13.68 8.32 0.62
N PHE A 30 -13.99 7.04 0.46
CA PHE A 30 -15.14 6.58 -0.32
C PHE A 30 -15.93 5.57 0.47
N ASP A 31 -17.09 6.00 0.98
CA ASP A 31 -18.01 5.15 1.75
C ASP A 31 -17.33 4.37 2.89
N GLY A 32 -16.41 5.04 3.59
CA GLY A 32 -15.64 4.45 4.70
C GLY A 32 -14.44 3.60 4.28
N LYS A 33 -14.18 3.42 2.97
CA LYS A 33 -13.05 2.65 2.45
C LYS A 33 -11.88 3.52 2.02
N SER A 34 -10.68 3.00 2.24
CA SER A 34 -9.45 3.62 1.74
C SER A 34 -9.21 3.31 0.25
N THR A 35 -8.38 4.11 -0.41
CA THR A 35 -8.02 3.82 -1.81
C THR A 35 -7.23 2.51 -1.94
N LEU A 36 -6.52 2.08 -0.88
CA LEU A 36 -5.87 0.78 -0.83
C LEU A 36 -6.91 -0.35 -0.80
N GLN A 37 -7.92 -0.24 0.07
CA GLN A 37 -8.99 -1.24 0.15
C GLN A 37 -9.77 -1.34 -1.17
N LEU A 38 -10.11 -0.19 -1.78
CA LEU A 38 -10.72 -0.18 -3.12
C LEU A 38 -9.83 -0.76 -4.21
N ALA A 39 -8.50 -0.66 -4.08
CA ALA A 39 -7.58 -1.30 -5.02
C ALA A 39 -7.53 -2.82 -4.80
N MET A 40 -7.53 -3.28 -3.54
CA MET A 40 -7.61 -4.70 -3.18
C MET A 40 -8.88 -5.35 -3.70
N GLU A 41 -10.04 -4.70 -3.54
CA GLU A 41 -11.33 -5.19 -4.07
C GLU A 41 -11.31 -5.38 -5.58
N ARG A 42 -10.64 -4.48 -6.32
CA ARG A 42 -10.51 -4.58 -7.78
C ARG A 42 -9.66 -5.75 -8.25
N ILE A 43 -8.75 -6.23 -7.39
CA ILE A 43 -7.83 -7.33 -7.72
C ILE A 43 -8.12 -8.59 -6.91
N GLU A 44 -9.26 -8.64 -6.22
CA GLU A 44 -9.71 -9.80 -5.43
C GLU A 44 -9.73 -11.11 -6.25
N PRO A 45 -10.10 -11.12 -7.55
CA PRO A 45 -10.06 -12.34 -8.37
C PRO A 45 -8.66 -12.99 -8.53
N PHE A 46 -7.58 -12.28 -8.21
CA PHE A 46 -6.23 -12.85 -8.26
C PHE A 46 -5.88 -13.70 -7.03
N GLY A 47 -6.61 -13.54 -5.92
CA GLY A 47 -6.31 -14.20 -4.65
C GLY A 47 -5.14 -13.56 -3.88
N LEU A 48 -5.21 -13.55 -2.55
CA LEU A 48 -4.21 -12.89 -1.69
C LEU A 48 -2.80 -13.46 -1.84
N ASP A 49 -2.67 -14.75 -2.16
CA ASP A 49 -1.40 -15.44 -2.38
C ASP A 49 -0.62 -14.91 -3.61
N HIS A 50 -1.27 -14.12 -4.47
CA HIS A 50 -0.68 -13.51 -5.65
C HIS A 50 -0.57 -11.98 -5.56
N VAL A 51 -0.94 -11.39 -4.42
CA VAL A 51 -0.92 -9.94 -4.21
C VAL A 51 0.21 -9.56 -3.27
N PHE A 52 0.95 -8.54 -3.68
CA PHE A 52 2.06 -7.95 -2.94
C PHE A 52 1.83 -6.45 -2.77
N ILE A 53 2.37 -5.87 -1.69
CA ILE A 53 2.29 -4.44 -1.42
C ILE A 53 3.68 -3.89 -1.15
N SER A 54 4.12 -2.91 -1.95
CA SER A 54 5.31 -2.12 -1.65
C SER A 54 4.90 -0.83 -0.95
N THR A 55 5.43 -0.59 0.24
CA THR A 55 5.14 0.62 1.01
C THR A 55 6.35 1.07 1.82
N ASN A 56 6.28 2.28 2.38
CA ASN A 56 7.31 2.72 3.32
C ASN A 56 7.27 1.86 4.59
N LYS A 57 8.43 1.52 5.16
CA LYS A 57 8.53 0.76 6.40
C LYS A 57 7.65 1.30 7.55
N ASP A 58 7.45 2.62 7.63
CA ASP A 58 6.64 3.26 8.67
C ASP A 58 5.13 3.00 8.50
N TYR A 59 4.69 2.46 7.36
CA TYR A 59 3.29 2.21 7.02
C TYR A 59 2.94 0.71 6.95
N VAL A 60 3.88 -0.18 7.26
CA VAL A 60 3.66 -1.64 7.22
C VAL A 60 2.49 -2.05 8.12
N ASP A 61 2.41 -1.48 9.33
CA ASP A 61 1.31 -1.82 10.26
C ASP A 61 -0.04 -1.27 9.78
N LEU A 62 -0.05 -0.14 9.07
CA LEU A 62 -1.27 0.37 8.43
C LEU A 62 -1.74 -0.56 7.32
N VAL A 63 -0.82 -1.10 6.51
CA VAL A 63 -1.15 -2.09 5.47
C VAL A 63 -1.76 -3.34 6.09
N LYS A 64 -1.12 -3.91 7.14
CA LYS A 64 -1.64 -5.09 7.84
C LYS A 64 -3.03 -4.86 8.43
N GLY A 65 -3.28 -3.66 8.97
CA GLY A 65 -4.60 -3.30 9.48
C GLY A 65 -5.67 -3.14 8.39
N GLN A 66 -5.31 -2.72 7.18
CA GLN A 66 -6.27 -2.51 6.08
C GLN A 66 -6.49 -3.74 5.21
N VAL A 67 -5.53 -4.66 5.15
CA VAL A 67 -5.57 -5.88 4.34
C VAL A 67 -5.34 -7.10 5.25
N PRO A 68 -6.33 -7.45 6.08
CA PRO A 68 -6.20 -8.61 6.96
C PRO A 68 -6.05 -9.88 6.14
N GLY A 69 -5.13 -10.76 6.55
CA GLY A 69 -4.83 -12.01 5.86
C GLY A 69 -3.73 -11.92 4.81
N LEU A 70 -3.20 -10.73 4.50
CA LEU A 70 -2.00 -10.60 3.67
C LEU A 70 -0.78 -11.19 4.41
N ALA A 71 -0.06 -12.08 3.75
CA ALA A 71 1.11 -12.71 4.33
C ALA A 71 2.22 -11.67 4.64
N PRO A 72 2.95 -11.77 5.77
CA PRO A 72 3.95 -10.77 6.14
C PRO A 72 5.07 -10.57 5.12
N ASP A 73 5.43 -11.62 4.40
CA ASP A 73 6.42 -11.66 3.32
C ASP A 73 5.89 -11.10 1.99
N HIS A 74 4.59 -10.81 1.89
CA HIS A 74 3.99 -10.13 0.73
C HIS A 74 4.03 -8.60 0.87
N VAL A 75 4.68 -8.08 1.91
CA VAL A 75 4.84 -6.64 2.13
C VAL A 75 6.30 -6.24 1.98
N PHE A 76 6.62 -5.54 0.89
CA PHE A 76 7.94 -4.94 0.70
C PHE A 76 8.02 -3.62 1.49
N ALA A 77 8.80 -3.66 2.57
CA ALA A 77 9.05 -2.51 3.43
C ALA A 77 10.20 -1.65 2.88
N GLU A 78 9.86 -0.63 2.08
CA GLU A 78 10.83 0.31 1.52
C GLU A 78 11.53 1.09 2.65
N PRO A 79 12.87 1.06 2.73
CA PRO A 79 13.62 1.71 3.81
C PRO A 79 13.58 3.24 3.72
N ALA A 80 13.36 3.77 2.53
CA ALA A 80 13.29 5.20 2.24
C ALA A 80 12.41 5.45 1.00
N LYS A 81 11.82 6.65 0.92
CA LYS A 81 11.02 7.06 -0.26
C LYS A 81 11.97 7.40 -1.41
N ARG A 82 11.99 6.58 -2.46
CA ARG A 82 12.92 6.69 -3.60
C ARG A 82 12.19 6.57 -4.96
N ASP A 83 10.93 7.00 -5.00
CA ASP A 83 10.05 6.91 -6.17
C ASP A 83 9.85 5.48 -6.71
N LEU A 84 9.10 5.37 -7.80
CA LEU A 84 8.61 4.09 -8.34
C LEU A 84 9.73 3.16 -8.81
N ALA A 85 10.78 3.69 -9.44
CA ALA A 85 11.86 2.86 -10.01
C ALA A 85 12.59 2.05 -8.92
N ALA A 86 12.89 2.67 -7.78
CA ALA A 86 13.51 1.98 -6.66
C ALA A 86 12.56 0.96 -6.02
N ALA A 87 11.26 1.27 -5.91
CA ALA A 87 10.26 0.35 -5.39
C ALA A 87 10.10 -0.89 -6.28
N ILE A 88 10.10 -0.72 -7.61
CA ILE A 88 10.10 -1.83 -8.56
C ILE A 88 11.36 -2.68 -8.39
N GLY A 89 12.54 -2.04 -8.33
CA GLY A 89 13.80 -2.75 -8.13
C GLY A 89 13.79 -3.61 -6.86
N LEU A 90 13.26 -3.07 -5.76
CA LEU A 90 13.10 -3.81 -4.50
C LEU A 90 12.14 -5.00 -4.63
N SER A 91 11.06 -4.85 -5.39
CA SER A 91 10.03 -5.89 -5.55
C SER A 91 10.44 -7.04 -6.48
N LEU A 92 11.56 -6.88 -7.20
CA LEU A 92 12.11 -7.87 -8.13
C LEU A 92 13.35 -8.61 -7.57
N MET A 93 13.85 -8.19 -6.40
CA MET A 93 14.95 -8.84 -5.69
C MET A 93 14.41 -9.98 -4.82
#